data_AF-A0A0F3MTA7-F1
#
_entry.id   AF-A0A0F3MTA7-F1
#
_cell.length_a   1.000
_cell.length_b   1.000
_cell.length_c   1.000
_cell.angle_alpha   90.00
_cell.angle_beta   90.00
_cell.angle_gamma   90.00
#
_symmetry.space_group_name_H-M   'P 1'
#
loop_
_entity.id
_entity.type
_entity.pdbx_description
1 polymer ?
#
loop_
_entity_poly.entity_id
_entity_poly.type
_entity_poly.pdbx_seq_one_letter_code
_entity_poly.pdbx_strand_id
1 'polypeptide(L)'
;MKQKIINKNIIASWSSLIDYLKVNMGNMRLEQFRILFLNKKNILIADEVLSQGTIDQAAVYPREIIKRALFNEASSLILVHNHPSGALNLQKPTFI
;
A
#
# COMPACT_ATOMS: atom_id res chain seq x y z
N MET A 1 16.14 7.46 -3.58
CA MET A 1 14.92 7.66 -4.38
C MET A 1 13.61 7.55 -3.58
N LYS A 2 13.48 6.65 -2.57
CA LYS A 2 12.25 6.49 -1.75
C LYS A 2 11.71 7.76 -1.07
N GLN A 3 12.57 8.65 -0.56
CA GLN A 3 12.15 9.88 0.13
C GLN A 3 11.66 11.00 -0.82
N LYS A 4 11.83 10.89 -2.14
CA LYS A 4 11.50 11.96 -3.11
C LYS A 4 10.04 11.96 -3.62
N ILE A 5 9.22 11.05 -3.10
CA ILE A 5 7.86 10.73 -3.60
C ILE A 5 6.78 11.12 -2.57
N ILE A 6 7.10 11.11 -1.27
CA ILE A 6 6.18 11.54 -0.21
C ILE A 6 5.81 13.01 -0.45
N ASN A 7 4.53 13.36 -0.33
CA ASN A 7 3.96 14.69 -0.62
C ASN A 7 3.83 15.09 -2.10
N LYS A 8 3.96 14.15 -3.04
CA LYS A 8 3.59 14.38 -4.44
C LYS A 8 2.30 13.65 -4.79
N ASN A 9 1.50 14.24 -5.68
CA ASN A 9 0.28 13.63 -6.20
C ASN A 9 0.60 12.51 -7.21
N ILE A 10 1.19 11.42 -6.69
CA ILE A 10 1.66 10.28 -7.48
C ILE A 10 0.55 9.24 -7.62
N ILE A 11 -0.45 9.25 -6.75
CA ILE A 11 -1.62 8.37 -6.80
C ILE A 11 -2.82 9.16 -7.36
N ALA A 12 -2.60 9.87 -8.47
CA ALA A 12 -3.64 10.67 -9.12
C ALA A 12 -4.56 9.83 -10.04
N SER A 13 -4.14 8.61 -10.38
CA SER A 13 -4.88 7.70 -11.26
C SER A 13 -4.54 6.24 -10.96
N TRP A 14 -5.37 5.33 -11.48
CA TRP A 14 -5.13 3.90 -11.36
C TRP A 14 -3.79 3.49 -11.96
N SER A 15 -3.45 3.96 -13.16
CA SER A 15 -2.17 3.66 -13.80
C SER A 15 -0.98 4.14 -12.96
N SER A 16 -1.06 5.34 -12.40
CA SER A 16 0.01 5.87 -11.53
C SER A 16 0.16 5.05 -10.23
N LEU A 17 -0.94 4.54 -9.67
CA LEU A 17 -0.90 3.60 -8.54
C LEU A 17 -0.22 2.28 -8.94
N ILE A 18 -0.58 1.71 -10.09
CA ILE A 18 0.05 0.49 -10.62
C ILE A 18 1.55 0.69 -10.83
N ASP A 19 1.96 1.79 -11.44
CA ASP A 19 3.37 2.07 -11.71
C ASP A 19 4.16 2.23 -10.41
N TYR A 20 3.59 2.94 -9.44
CA TYR A 20 4.16 3.05 -8.11
C TYR A 20 4.35 1.68 -7.44
N LEU A 21 3.32 0.81 -7.48
CA LEU A 21 3.37 -0.52 -6.89
C LEU A 21 4.33 -1.45 -7.62
N LYS A 22 4.43 -1.36 -8.96
CA LYS A 22 5.40 -2.13 -9.75
C LYS A 22 6.83 -1.78 -9.36
N VAL A 23 7.14 -0.49 -9.18
CA VAL A 23 8.47 -0.04 -8.74
C VAL A 23 8.78 -0.53 -7.34
N ASN A 24 7.78 -0.52 -6.43
CA ASN A 24 8.01 -0.85 -5.02
C ASN A 24 7.93 -2.34 -4.69
N MET A 25 7.18 -3.13 -5.46
CA MET A 25 6.86 -4.53 -5.15
C MET A 25 7.08 -5.51 -6.31
N GLY A 26 7.22 -5.02 -7.55
CA GLY A 26 7.18 -5.86 -8.75
C GLY A 26 8.27 -6.93 -8.84
N ASN A 27 9.43 -6.71 -8.21
CA ASN A 27 10.54 -7.67 -8.22
C ASN A 27 10.72 -8.41 -6.88
N MET A 28 9.76 -8.29 -5.96
CA MET A 28 9.87 -8.92 -4.64
C MET A 28 9.48 -10.39 -4.71
N ARG A 29 10.41 -11.26 -4.31
CA ARG A 29 10.21 -12.73 -4.24
C ARG A 29 9.32 -13.16 -3.08
N LEU A 30 9.18 -12.30 -2.08
CA LEU A 30 8.32 -12.54 -0.91
C LEU A 30 7.01 -11.80 -1.09
N GLU A 31 5.93 -12.44 -0.66
CA GLU A 31 4.64 -11.76 -0.47
C GLU A 31 4.78 -10.66 0.58
N GLN A 32 4.17 -9.52 0.33
CA GLN A 32 4.11 -8.38 1.24
C GLN A 32 2.71 -7.86 1.30
N PHE A 33 2.23 -7.59 2.51
CA PHE A 33 1.01 -6.81 2.74
C PHE A 33 1.39 -5.41 3.18
N ARG A 34 0.80 -4.39 2.56
CA ARG A 34 1.14 -2.99 2.79
C ARG A 34 -0.06 -2.07 2.81
N ILE A 35 0.14 -0.91 3.42
CA ILE A 35 -0.83 0.17 3.51
C ILE A 35 -0.21 1.46 2.99
N LEU A 36 -0.94 2.10 2.09
CA LEU A 36 -0.70 3.46 1.67
C LEU A 36 -1.68 4.38 2.40
N PHE A 37 -1.16 5.38 3.08
CA PHE A 37 -1.94 6.39 3.78
C PHE A 37 -2.02 7.63 2.90
N LEU A 38 -3.22 8.16 2.69
CA LEU A 38 -3.44 9.34 1.86
C LEU A 38 -4.17 10.43 2.62
N ASN A 39 -3.87 11.68 2.32
CA ASN A 39 -4.63 12.83 2.83
C ASN A 39 -5.87 13.12 1.97
N LYS A 40 -6.67 14.13 2.35
CA LYS A 40 -7.89 14.56 1.64
C LYS A 40 -7.69 14.92 0.16
N LYS A 41 -6.46 15.17 -0.29
CA LYS A 41 -6.10 15.45 -1.69
C LYS A 41 -5.60 14.22 -2.44
N ASN A 42 -5.77 13.02 -1.89
CA ASN A 42 -5.22 11.76 -2.40
C ASN A 42 -3.69 11.78 -2.56
N ILE A 43 -3.00 12.58 -1.74
CA ILE A 43 -1.54 12.59 -1.72
C ILE A 43 -1.05 11.53 -0.75
N LEU A 44 -0.11 10.69 -1.20
CA LEU A 44 0.56 9.70 -0.37
C LEU A 44 1.38 10.40 0.72
N ILE A 45 0.99 10.16 1.98
CA ILE A 45 1.64 10.73 3.16
C ILE A 45 2.48 9.68 3.92
N ALA A 46 2.10 8.40 3.85
CA ALA A 46 2.92 7.30 4.36
C ALA A 46 2.73 6.01 3.55
N ASP A 47 3.78 5.20 3.52
CA ASP A 47 3.86 3.88 2.89
C ASP A 47 4.44 2.92 3.94
N GLU A 48 3.64 1.92 4.36
CA GLU A 48 4.05 0.95 5.38
C GLU A 48 3.82 -0.49 4.92
N VAL A 49 4.79 -1.35 5.21
CA VAL A 49 4.66 -2.80 5.04
C VAL A 49 4.27 -3.39 6.38
N LEU A 50 3.10 -4.03 6.45
CA LEU A 50 2.60 -4.67 7.67
C LEU A 50 3.05 -6.12 7.82
N SER A 51 3.29 -6.82 6.71
CA SER A 51 3.75 -8.21 6.74
C SER A 51 4.60 -8.54 5.52
N GLN A 52 5.54 -9.46 5.69
CA GLN A 52 6.39 -10.02 4.64
C GLN A 52 6.54 -11.54 4.86
N GLY A 53 6.48 -12.33 3.79
CA GLY A 53 6.45 -13.80 3.85
C GLY A 53 5.08 -14.35 3.44
N THR A 54 4.88 -15.66 3.49
CA THR A 54 3.62 -16.33 3.08
C THR A 54 2.40 -15.72 3.80
N ILE A 55 1.50 -15.11 3.02
CA ILE A 55 0.28 -14.41 3.46
C ILE A 55 -0.71 -15.32 4.17
N ASP A 56 -0.55 -16.64 4.08
CA ASP A 56 -1.47 -17.63 4.67
C ASP A 56 -1.77 -17.40 6.17
N GLN A 57 -0.96 -16.62 6.90
CA GLN A 57 -1.19 -16.32 8.32
C GLN A 57 -0.87 -14.87 8.75
N ALA A 58 -0.75 -13.92 7.82
CA ALA A 58 -0.54 -12.53 8.22
C ALA A 58 -1.84 -11.95 8.82
N ALA A 59 -2.02 -12.07 10.14
CA ALA A 59 -3.16 -11.50 10.84
C ALA A 59 -3.11 -9.97 10.72
N VAL A 60 -3.91 -9.43 9.79
CA VAL A 60 -4.11 -8.00 9.65
C VAL A 60 -5.15 -7.57 10.67
N TYR A 61 -4.73 -6.80 11.67
CA TYR A 61 -5.61 -6.31 12.72
C TYR A 61 -6.16 -4.92 12.37
N PRO A 62 -7.46 -4.76 12.07
CA PRO A 62 -8.04 -3.47 11.70
C PRO A 62 -7.81 -2.39 12.76
N ARG A 63 -7.75 -2.77 14.04
CA ARG A 63 -7.43 -1.86 15.15
C ARG A 63 -6.08 -1.17 14.98
N GLU A 64 -5.05 -1.92 14.60
CA GLU A 64 -3.71 -1.37 14.40
C GLU A 64 -3.65 -0.53 13.12
N ILE A 65 -4.39 -0.91 12.08
CA ILE A 65 -4.56 -0.10 10.87
C ILE A 65 -5.15 1.26 11.19
N ILE A 66 -6.27 1.30 11.92
CA ILE A 66 -6.96 2.54 12.28
C ILE A 66 -6.05 3.40 13.18
N LYS A 67 -5.34 2.79 14.14
CA LYS A 67 -4.39 3.50 14.99
C LYS A 67 -3.27 4.15 14.17
N ARG A 68 -2.72 3.45 13.16
CA ARG A 68 -1.73 4.02 12.23
C ARG A 68 -2.33 5.10 11.33
N ALA A 69 -3.57 4.92 10.88
CA ALA A 69 -4.26 5.92 10.06
C ALA A 69 -4.45 7.24 10.83
N LEU A 70 -4.89 7.17 12.09
CA LEU A 70 -5.02 8.32 12.97
C LEU A 70 -3.66 8.97 13.26
N PHE A 71 -2.63 8.17 13.53
CA PHE A 71 -1.28 8.67 13.78
C PHE A 71 -0.71 9.44 12.57
N ASN A 72 -0.98 8.97 11.35
CA ASN A 72 -0.53 9.62 10.12
C ASN A 72 -1.50 10.71 9.63
N GLU A 73 -2.59 11.01 10.34
CA GLU A 73 -3.66 11.94 9.89
C GLU A 73 -4.23 11.59 8.50
N ALA A 74 -4.31 10.29 8.21
CA ALA A 74 -4.81 9.79 6.93
C ALA A 74 -6.33 10.00 6.80
N SER A 75 -6.76 10.40 5.61
CA SER A 75 -8.17 10.54 5.24
C SER A 75 -8.68 9.34 4.43
N SER A 76 -7.78 8.58 3.81
CA SER A 76 -8.10 7.33 3.11
C SER A 76 -6.91 6.38 3.12
N LEU A 77 -7.20 5.09 2.92
CA LEU A 77 -6.23 4.00 2.95
C LEU A 77 -6.30 3.19 1.67
N ILE A 78 -5.16 2.69 1.21
CA ILE A 78 -5.09 1.68 0.15
C ILE A 78 -4.31 0.48 0.69
N LEU A 79 -4.99 -0.66 0.77
CA LEU A 79 -4.42 -1.94 1.18
C LEU A 79 -3.96 -2.70 -0.09
N VAL A 80 -2.71 -3.15 -0.12
CA VAL A 80 -2.17 -3.87 -1.28
C VAL A 80 -1.32 -5.05 -0.82
N HIS A 81 -1.38 -6.16 -1.56
CA HIS A 81 -0.41 -7.22 -1.45
C HIS A 81 0.07 -7.71 -2.83
N ASN A 82 1.30 -8.21 -2.90
CA ASN A 82 1.82 -8.90 -4.09
C ASN A 82 1.77 -10.42 -3.89
N HIS A 83 1.56 -11.14 -4.99
CA HIS A 83 1.72 -12.59 -5.07
C HIS A 83 2.91 -12.94 -5.99
N PRO A 84 3.98 -13.60 -5.48
CA PRO A 84 5.19 -13.97 -6.22
C PRO A 84 4.95 -14.91 -7.38
N SER A 85 3.82 -15.63 -7.41
CA SER A 85 3.43 -16.54 -8.49
C SER A 85 3.14 -15.85 -9.83
N GLY A 86 3.27 -14.52 -9.89
CA GLY A 86 3.33 -13.75 -11.14
C GLY A 86 1.97 -13.44 -11.76
N ALA A 87 0.87 -13.97 -11.22
CA ALA A 87 -0.43 -13.40 -11.47
C ALA A 87 -0.51 -12.08 -10.69
N LEU A 88 -0.44 -10.95 -11.41
CA LEU A 88 -0.81 -9.63 -10.90
C LEU A 88 -2.33 -9.61 -10.63
N ASN A 89 -2.81 -10.50 -9.76
CA ASN A 89 -4.15 -10.47 -9.20
C ASN A 89 -4.12 -9.41 -8.11
N LEU A 90 -4.02 -8.16 -8.55
CA LEU A 90 -4.39 -7.04 -7.71
C LEU A 90 -5.88 -7.23 -7.43
N GLN A 91 -6.19 -7.83 -6.28
CA GLN A 91 -7.54 -7.73 -5.76
C GLN A 91 -7.87 -6.25 -5.75
N LYS A 92 -9.04 -5.89 -6.32
CA LYS A 92 -9.51 -4.51 -6.39
C LYS A 92 -9.22 -3.85 -5.03
N PRO A 93 -8.57 -2.68 -4.98
CA PRO A 93 -8.33 -2.03 -3.71
C PRO A 93 -9.68 -1.91 -3.03
N THR A 94 -9.78 -2.50 -1.84
CA THR A 94 -10.93 -2.21 -1.01
C THR A 94 -10.65 -0.81 -0.46
N PHE A 95 -11.26 0.19 -1.10
CA PHE A 95 -11.31 1.53 -0.54
C PHE A 95 -12.19 1.42 0.71
N ILE A 96 -11.57 1.54 1.88
CA ILE A 96 -12.26 1.73 3.15
C ILE A 96 -12.24 3.22 3.45
#